data_AF-A0A662D1I8-F1
#
_entry.id   AF-A0A662D1I8-F1
#
_cell.length_a   1.000
_cell.length_b   1.000
_cell.length_c   1.000
_cell.angle_alpha   90.00
_cell.angle_beta   90.00
_cell.angle_gamma   90.00
#
_symmetry.space_group_name_H-M   'P 1'
#
loop_
_entity.id
_entity.type
_entity.pdbx_description
1 polymer ?
#
loop_
_entity_poly.entity_id
_entity_poly.type
_entity_poly.pdbx_seq_one_letter_code
_entity_poly.pdbx_strand_id
1 'polypeptide(L)'
;MAKKFLTVSLLAVCIAFAGCRKNVPDLFEKQNFNDDWQFFRVEEEPSDDQFLDPEFDDSGWEDVRIPHTPRLEPLLVNDQWQGTCWYRKKFKLPGGQKGRKLYLSFEGAMNVADVWINGIHKIRHQGGYLPFVIEFSDVADWQGINQLVVRLDNRDNPTTGPKPLEILDFNTYGGIYRNVWLSSKAPLHITDPVYADQEASGGIFVSYPEVNLSSATVAIKTHMVNESSRSEAFKIIHSLYKGEQLIQKSRGEQLSLSPGEDAAFLNELKLEDPELWSPQYPHLYLLETA
;
A
#
# COMPACT_ATOMS: atom_id res chain seq x y z
N MET A 1 -56.41 45.63 44.78
CA MET A 1 -56.19 45.20 43.38
C MET A 1 -54.97 45.95 42.86
N ALA A 2 -53.78 45.35 42.92
CA ALA A 2 -52.55 45.91 42.35
C ALA A 2 -51.64 44.73 41.97
N LYS A 3 -51.41 44.52 40.67
CA LYS A 3 -50.53 43.47 40.15
C LYS A 3 -49.08 43.98 40.22
N LYS A 4 -48.20 43.27 40.93
CA LYS A 4 -46.75 43.39 40.78
C LYS A 4 -46.28 42.26 39.85
N PHE A 5 -45.80 42.61 38.67
CA PHE A 5 -45.09 41.69 37.78
C PHE A 5 -43.62 41.65 38.20
N LEU A 6 -43.11 40.45 38.48
CA LEU A 6 -41.72 40.18 38.78
C LEU A 6 -41.04 39.81 37.45
N THR A 7 -40.29 40.74 36.85
CA THR A 7 -39.43 40.47 35.68
C THR A 7 -38.19 39.71 36.15
N VAL A 8 -38.10 38.43 35.79
CA VAL A 8 -36.88 37.62 35.92
C VAL A 8 -36.07 37.79 34.65
N SER A 9 -34.95 38.51 34.73
CA SER A 9 -33.99 38.65 33.63
C SER A 9 -33.15 37.37 33.53
N LEU A 10 -33.32 36.61 32.46
CA LEU A 10 -32.51 35.44 32.14
C LEU A 10 -31.18 35.91 31.53
N LEU A 11 -30.09 35.80 32.30
CA LEU A 11 -28.74 36.10 31.83
C LEU A 11 -28.23 34.92 31.00
N ALA A 12 -28.23 35.05 29.68
CA ALA A 12 -27.63 34.06 28.78
C ALA A 12 -26.09 34.19 28.82
N VAL A 13 -25.43 33.24 29.48
CA VAL A 13 -23.96 33.13 29.46
C VAL A 13 -23.58 32.35 28.20
N CYS A 14 -23.17 33.06 27.15
CA CYS A 14 -22.54 32.47 25.97
C CYS A 14 -21.11 32.04 26.32
N ILE A 15 -20.92 30.78 26.68
CA ILE A 15 -19.60 30.16 26.79
C ILE A 15 -19.11 29.88 25.36
N ALA A 16 -18.27 30.77 24.84
CA ALA A 16 -17.54 30.52 23.60
C ALA A 16 -16.47 29.46 23.88
N PHE A 17 -16.78 28.19 23.57
CA PHE A 17 -15.78 27.14 23.44
C PHE A 17 -14.94 27.40 22.19
N ALA A 18 -13.93 28.26 22.32
CA ALA A 18 -12.80 28.27 21.40
C ALA A 18 -11.96 27.01 21.67
N GLY A 19 -12.44 25.87 21.18
CA GLY A 19 -11.66 24.66 21.14
C GLY A 19 -10.49 24.88 20.20
N CYS A 20 -9.28 24.97 20.74
CA CYS A 20 -8.05 24.78 19.98
C CYS A 20 -8.06 23.33 19.42
N ARG A 21 -8.71 23.12 18.28
CA ARG A 21 -8.38 22.00 17.41
C ARG A 21 -6.96 22.26 16.94
N LYS A 22 -5.98 21.64 17.59
CA LYS A 22 -4.69 21.42 16.94
C LYS A 22 -5.02 20.74 15.62
N ASN A 23 -4.66 21.35 14.50
CA ASN A 23 -4.67 20.69 13.21
C ASN A 23 -3.70 19.50 13.34
N VAL A 24 -4.24 18.34 13.74
CA VAL A 24 -3.50 17.09 13.63
C VAL A 24 -3.39 16.87 12.12
N PRO A 25 -2.16 16.83 11.57
CA PRO A 25 -2.02 16.54 10.15
C PRO A 25 -2.70 15.21 9.84
N ASP A 26 -3.44 15.17 8.74
CA ASP A 26 -4.14 13.99 8.27
C ASP A 26 -3.11 13.01 7.67
N LEU A 27 -2.37 12.35 8.56
CA LEU A 27 -1.35 11.36 8.19
C LEU A 27 -2.07 10.04 7.90
N PHE A 28 -1.97 9.55 6.67
CA PHE A 28 -2.39 8.20 6.33
C PHE A 28 -1.19 7.25 6.39
N GLU A 29 -1.36 6.06 6.96
CA GLU A 29 -0.36 5.00 6.83
C GLU A 29 -0.55 4.21 5.54
N LYS A 30 -1.80 3.87 5.21
CA LYS A 30 -2.18 3.12 4.02
C LYS A 30 -3.62 3.45 3.63
N GLN A 31 -3.87 3.69 2.35
CA GLN A 31 -5.20 3.94 1.81
C GLN A 31 -5.41 3.16 0.51
N ASN A 32 -6.63 2.68 0.31
CA ASN A 32 -7.03 2.06 -0.95
C ASN A 32 -6.97 3.12 -2.06
N PHE A 33 -6.46 2.74 -3.22
CA PHE A 33 -6.16 3.64 -4.32
C PHE A 33 -6.88 3.24 -5.61
N ASN A 34 -8.05 2.60 -5.48
CA ASN A 34 -8.74 1.98 -6.59
C ASN A 34 -9.72 2.89 -7.35
N ASP A 35 -10.19 3.97 -6.71
CA ASP A 35 -11.20 4.86 -7.30
C ASP A 35 -10.55 5.89 -8.23
N ASP A 36 -11.36 6.58 -9.06
CA ASP A 36 -10.98 7.71 -9.91
C ASP A 36 -9.76 7.47 -10.82
N TRP A 37 -9.85 6.47 -11.70
CA TRP A 37 -8.85 6.21 -12.74
C TRP A 37 -9.44 6.49 -14.12
N GLN A 38 -8.63 7.06 -15.00
CA GLN A 38 -8.91 7.14 -16.42
C GLN A 38 -8.24 5.97 -17.15
N PHE A 39 -8.93 5.35 -18.09
CA PHE A 39 -8.46 4.19 -18.84
C PHE A 39 -8.55 4.39 -20.35
N PHE A 40 -7.53 3.94 -21.06
CA PHE A 40 -7.50 3.92 -22.51
C PHE A 40 -6.92 2.62 -23.04
N ARG A 41 -7.70 1.92 -23.88
CA ARG A 41 -7.25 0.75 -24.62
C ARG A 41 -6.72 1.19 -25.98
N VAL A 42 -5.49 0.78 -26.32
CA VAL A 42 -4.90 1.09 -27.63
C VAL A 42 -5.52 0.14 -28.67
N GLU A 43 -6.21 0.71 -29.66
CA GLU A 43 -6.85 -0.04 -30.76
C GLU A 43 -5.94 -0.13 -32.00
N GLU A 44 -5.25 0.96 -32.34
CA GLU A 44 -4.18 1.02 -33.35
C GLU A 44 -2.98 1.64 -32.68
N GLU A 45 -1.78 1.04 -32.76
CA GLU A 45 -0.57 1.51 -32.05
C GLU A 45 -0.04 2.82 -32.67
N PRO A 46 -0.15 3.97 -31.98
CA PRO A 46 0.63 5.14 -32.34
C PRO A 46 1.79 5.27 -31.34
N SER A 47 2.78 6.08 -31.71
CA SER A 47 3.94 6.43 -30.89
C SER A 47 3.54 7.42 -29.79
N ASP A 48 2.79 7.00 -28.76
CA ASP A 48 2.13 7.96 -27.89
C ASP A 48 2.82 8.16 -26.53
N ASP A 49 4.07 8.65 -26.59
CA ASP A 49 4.74 9.29 -25.44
C ASP A 49 3.94 10.51 -24.92
N GLN A 50 2.99 11.02 -25.70
CA GLN A 50 2.09 12.11 -25.31
C GLN A 50 1.26 11.82 -24.05
N PHE A 51 0.97 10.54 -23.75
CA PHE A 51 0.22 10.17 -22.53
C PHE A 51 1.03 10.34 -21.24
N LEU A 52 2.33 10.65 -21.34
CA LEU A 52 3.16 10.96 -20.20
C LEU A 52 3.08 12.44 -19.79
N ASP A 53 2.57 13.30 -20.67
CA ASP A 53 2.43 14.73 -20.41
C ASP A 53 1.44 14.96 -19.24
N PRO A 54 1.84 15.70 -18.18
CA PRO A 54 0.94 16.16 -17.12
C PRO A 54 -0.28 16.95 -17.62
N GLU A 55 -0.11 17.69 -18.72
CA GLU A 55 -1.15 18.53 -19.31
C GLU A 55 -1.97 17.81 -20.39
N PHE A 56 -1.72 16.52 -20.63
CA PHE A 56 -2.53 15.72 -21.54
C PHE A 56 -4.00 15.71 -21.09
N ASP A 57 -4.89 15.99 -22.04
CA ASP A 57 -6.34 15.96 -21.85
C ASP A 57 -6.85 14.52 -21.96
N ASP A 58 -7.05 13.90 -20.80
CA ASP A 58 -7.62 12.55 -20.65
C ASP A 58 -9.15 12.56 -20.50
N SER A 59 -9.84 13.67 -20.78
CA SER A 59 -11.31 13.75 -20.64
C SER A 59 -12.09 12.84 -21.59
N GLY A 60 -11.46 12.36 -22.67
CA GLY A 60 -12.02 11.36 -23.58
C GLY A 60 -11.78 9.91 -23.17
N TRP A 61 -11.05 9.65 -22.08
CA TRP A 61 -10.76 8.31 -21.57
C TRP A 61 -11.95 7.77 -20.77
N GLU A 62 -11.98 6.45 -20.58
CA GLU A 62 -13.03 5.80 -19.78
C GLU A 62 -12.77 5.99 -18.29
N ASP A 63 -13.78 6.44 -17.54
CA ASP A 63 -13.72 6.44 -16.07
C ASP A 63 -13.89 5.03 -15.53
N VAL A 64 -12.86 4.50 -14.88
CA VAL A 64 -12.84 3.14 -14.34
C VAL A 64 -12.48 3.12 -12.86
N ARG A 65 -12.80 1.99 -12.24
CA ARG A 65 -12.37 1.64 -10.89
C ARG A 65 -11.56 0.36 -10.94
N ILE A 66 -10.51 0.30 -10.13
CA ILE A 66 -9.71 -0.91 -9.94
C ILE A 66 -10.40 -1.85 -8.92
N PRO A 67 -10.32 -3.17 -9.06
CA PRO A 67 -9.79 -3.96 -10.16
C PRO A 67 -10.45 -3.72 -11.51
N HIS A 68 -9.66 -3.66 -12.59
CA HIS A 68 -10.12 -3.43 -13.95
C HIS A 68 -9.38 -4.32 -14.96
N THR A 69 -10.09 -4.74 -16.02
CA THR A 69 -9.54 -5.44 -17.20
C THR A 69 -9.84 -4.64 -18.47
N PRO A 70 -8.90 -4.51 -19.43
CA PRO A 70 -9.06 -3.73 -20.65
C PRO A 70 -10.23 -4.17 -21.54
N ARG A 71 -10.61 -5.44 -21.45
CA ARG A 71 -11.75 -6.01 -22.16
C ARG A 71 -12.44 -7.03 -21.27
N LEU A 72 -13.76 -6.90 -21.19
CA LEU A 72 -14.61 -7.96 -20.69
C LEU A 72 -14.81 -8.97 -21.82
N GLU A 73 -14.38 -10.20 -21.57
CA GLU A 73 -14.50 -11.29 -22.53
C GLU A 73 -15.86 -11.99 -22.41
N PRO A 74 -16.36 -12.62 -23.49
CA PRO A 74 -17.53 -13.50 -23.40
C PRO A 74 -17.24 -14.71 -22.50
N LEU A 75 -18.28 -15.46 -22.11
CA LEU A 75 -18.11 -16.64 -21.26
C LEU A 75 -17.17 -17.70 -21.88
N LEU A 76 -17.24 -17.90 -23.19
CA LEU A 76 -16.33 -18.74 -23.94
C LEU A 76 -15.33 -17.85 -24.69
N VAL A 77 -14.11 -17.80 -24.18
CA VAL A 77 -13.04 -16.96 -24.72
C VAL A 77 -12.17 -17.81 -25.65
N ASN A 78 -12.29 -17.56 -26.96
CA ASN A 78 -11.45 -18.21 -27.98
C ASN A 78 -10.40 -17.27 -28.58
N ASP A 79 -10.57 -15.96 -28.38
CA ASP A 79 -9.73 -14.91 -28.95
C ASP A 79 -9.63 -13.78 -27.92
N GLN A 80 -8.97 -14.04 -26.79
CA GLN A 80 -8.80 -13.05 -25.73
C GLN A 80 -7.95 -11.86 -26.23
N TRP A 81 -8.32 -10.64 -25.82
CA TRP A 81 -7.58 -9.45 -26.22
C TRP A 81 -6.16 -9.45 -25.67
N GLN A 82 -5.21 -9.18 -26.56
CA GLN A 82 -3.83 -8.86 -26.22
C GLN A 82 -3.42 -7.54 -26.88
N GLY A 83 -2.82 -6.65 -26.11
CA GLY A 83 -2.38 -5.35 -26.60
C GLY A 83 -1.80 -4.46 -25.51
N THR A 84 -1.69 -3.19 -25.85
CA THR A 84 -1.26 -2.14 -24.94
C THR A 84 -2.49 -1.41 -24.38
N CYS A 85 -2.46 -1.05 -23.11
CA CYS A 85 -3.43 -0.14 -22.51
C CYS A 85 -2.78 0.78 -21.49
N TRP A 86 -3.48 1.86 -21.17
CA TRP A 86 -3.00 2.91 -20.30
C TRP A 86 -4.01 3.21 -19.21
N TYR A 87 -3.49 3.52 -18.04
CA TYR A 87 -4.23 4.01 -16.89
C TYR A 87 -3.60 5.31 -16.44
N ARG A 88 -4.42 6.31 -16.16
CA ARG A 88 -4.01 7.59 -15.59
C ARG A 88 -4.80 7.84 -14.32
N LYS A 89 -4.16 8.51 -13.37
CA LYS A 89 -4.79 8.94 -12.13
C LYS A 89 -4.16 10.24 -11.63
N LYS A 90 -4.98 11.26 -11.48
CA LYS A 90 -4.63 12.51 -10.80
C LYS A 90 -5.02 12.42 -9.33
N PHE A 91 -4.13 12.81 -8.42
CA PHE A 91 -4.40 12.74 -6.98
C PHE A 91 -3.65 13.81 -6.19
N LYS A 92 -4.17 14.15 -5.01
CA LYS A 92 -3.49 15.01 -4.04
C LYS A 92 -3.03 14.19 -2.86
N LEU A 93 -1.87 14.53 -2.32
CA LEU A 93 -1.41 13.97 -1.07
C LEU A 93 -2.12 14.68 0.10
N PRO A 94 -2.65 13.93 1.08
CA PRO A 94 -3.10 14.51 2.35
C PRO A 94 -2.03 15.40 2.99
N GLY A 95 -2.46 16.50 3.60
CA GLY A 95 -1.56 17.47 4.21
C GLY A 95 -0.77 16.88 5.38
N GLY A 96 0.47 17.33 5.56
CA GLY A 96 1.33 16.91 6.67
C GLY A 96 2.24 15.72 6.40
N GLN A 97 2.18 15.15 5.20
CA GLN A 97 3.02 14.02 4.79
C GLN A 97 4.44 14.43 4.37
N LYS A 98 4.74 15.74 4.27
CA LYS A 98 6.02 16.23 3.74
C LYS A 98 7.21 15.64 4.51
N GLY A 99 8.14 15.04 3.77
CA GLY A 99 9.34 14.41 4.33
C GLY A 99 9.13 12.95 4.78
N ARG A 100 7.93 12.39 4.61
CA ARG A 100 7.69 10.95 4.72
C ARG A 100 8.04 10.26 3.41
N LYS A 101 8.23 8.95 3.49
CA LYS A 101 8.38 8.06 2.34
C LYS A 101 7.01 7.68 1.81
N LEU A 102 6.86 7.68 0.49
CA LEU A 102 5.59 7.44 -0.18
C LEU A 102 5.71 6.23 -1.09
N TYR A 103 4.80 5.28 -0.94
CA TYR A 103 4.80 4.06 -1.73
C TYR A 103 3.47 3.85 -2.44
N LEU A 104 3.54 3.40 -3.69
CA LEU A 104 2.41 2.80 -4.38
C LEU A 104 2.67 1.29 -4.50
N SER A 105 1.75 0.49 -4.00
CA SER A 105 1.80 -0.96 -4.06
C SER A 105 0.70 -1.47 -4.97
N PHE A 106 1.08 -2.18 -6.01
CA PHE A 106 0.17 -2.85 -6.94
C PHE A 106 0.16 -4.34 -6.58
N GLU A 107 -1.02 -4.88 -6.24
CA GLU A 107 -1.14 -6.30 -5.88
C GLU A 107 -1.05 -7.24 -7.11
N GLY A 108 -1.21 -6.69 -8.31
CA GLY A 108 -1.09 -7.38 -9.59
C GLY A 108 -1.56 -6.52 -10.74
N ALA A 109 -0.75 -6.45 -11.80
CA ALA A 109 -1.09 -5.77 -13.04
C ALA A 109 -0.56 -6.57 -14.23
N MET A 110 -1.46 -7.03 -15.09
CA MET A 110 -1.14 -7.94 -16.18
C MET A 110 -0.73 -7.15 -17.44
N ASN A 111 0.47 -7.28 -18.00
CA ASN A 111 1.54 -8.22 -17.61
C ASN A 111 2.92 -7.55 -17.51
N VAL A 112 3.31 -6.75 -18.51
CA VAL A 112 4.46 -5.86 -18.42
C VAL A 112 3.95 -4.48 -18.08
N ALA A 113 4.33 -3.95 -16.92
CA ALA A 113 3.91 -2.66 -16.44
C ALA A 113 5.07 -1.66 -16.46
N ASP A 114 4.91 -0.56 -17.18
CA ASP A 114 5.76 0.61 -17.03
C ASP A 114 4.98 1.67 -16.20
N VAL A 115 5.62 2.26 -15.20
CA VAL A 115 4.95 3.19 -14.27
C VAL A 115 5.71 4.51 -14.19
N TRP A 116 4.96 5.61 -14.30
CA TRP A 116 5.47 6.97 -14.18
C TRP A 116 4.72 7.74 -13.10
N ILE A 117 5.45 8.61 -12.40
CA ILE A 117 4.89 9.62 -11.50
C ILE A 117 5.39 10.98 -11.96
N ASN A 118 4.46 11.91 -12.22
CA ASN A 118 4.79 13.28 -12.64
C ASN A 118 5.72 13.31 -13.87
N GLY A 119 5.49 12.41 -14.83
CA GLY A 119 6.30 12.27 -16.05
C GLY A 119 7.62 11.52 -15.88
N ILE A 120 8.03 11.17 -14.65
CA ILE A 120 9.27 10.47 -14.37
C ILE A 120 9.01 8.97 -14.31
N HIS A 121 9.69 8.19 -15.15
CA HIS A 121 9.63 6.72 -15.13
C HIS A 121 10.22 6.21 -13.83
N LYS A 122 9.46 5.40 -13.10
CA LYS A 122 9.88 4.83 -11.82
C LYS A 122 10.36 3.39 -11.99
N ILE A 123 9.57 2.55 -12.66
CA ILE A 123 9.92 1.14 -12.88
C ILE A 123 9.35 0.58 -14.17
N ARG A 124 9.94 -0.54 -14.60
CA ARG A 124 9.32 -1.55 -15.44
C ARG A 124 9.20 -2.85 -14.65
N HIS A 125 7.99 -3.34 -14.45
CA HIS A 125 7.69 -4.62 -13.83
C HIS A 125 7.30 -5.66 -14.89
N GLN A 126 7.86 -6.86 -14.80
CA GLN A 126 7.63 -7.93 -15.76
C GLN A 126 7.03 -9.15 -15.05
N GLY A 127 5.74 -9.38 -15.28
CA GLY A 127 4.99 -10.49 -14.70
C GLY A 127 3.70 -10.02 -14.03
N GLY A 128 2.57 -10.63 -14.40
CA GLY A 128 1.27 -10.12 -13.98
C GLY A 128 0.80 -10.52 -12.58
N TYR A 129 1.38 -11.53 -11.94
CA TYR A 129 0.77 -12.20 -10.77
C TYR A 129 1.37 -11.82 -9.42
N LEU A 130 2.61 -11.34 -9.41
CA LEU A 130 3.28 -10.92 -8.17
C LEU A 130 3.07 -9.42 -7.96
N PRO A 131 2.97 -8.99 -6.69
CA PRO A 131 2.90 -7.56 -6.40
C PRO A 131 4.20 -6.87 -6.77
N PHE A 132 4.12 -5.57 -6.98
CA PHE A 132 5.28 -4.70 -7.08
C PHE A 132 5.01 -3.39 -6.36
N VAL A 133 6.08 -2.72 -5.92
CA VAL A 133 6.01 -1.50 -5.12
C VAL A 133 6.98 -0.48 -5.69
N ILE A 134 6.55 0.78 -5.72
CA ILE A 134 7.40 1.92 -6.06
C ILE A 134 7.45 2.90 -4.91
N GLU A 135 8.62 3.47 -4.65
CA GLU A 135 8.80 4.64 -3.79
C GLU A 135 8.91 5.88 -4.68
N PHE A 136 8.21 6.97 -4.33
CA PHE A 136 8.12 8.16 -5.19
C PHE A 136 8.24 9.50 -4.43
N SER A 137 8.67 9.50 -3.17
CA SER A 137 8.77 10.74 -2.38
C SER A 137 9.71 11.78 -2.99
N ASP A 138 10.68 11.35 -3.80
CA ASP A 138 11.64 12.19 -4.52
C ASP A 138 11.01 13.04 -5.62
N VAL A 139 9.93 12.55 -6.24
CA VAL A 139 9.24 13.21 -7.37
C VAL A 139 7.85 13.73 -7.02
N ALA A 140 7.41 13.53 -5.78
CA ALA A 140 6.08 13.92 -5.33
C ALA A 140 5.90 15.44 -5.27
N ASP A 141 4.79 15.93 -5.84
CA ASP A 141 4.30 17.27 -5.57
C ASP A 141 3.49 17.28 -4.27
N TRP A 142 4.09 17.85 -3.23
CA TRP A 142 3.51 17.90 -1.89
C TRP A 142 2.39 18.92 -1.70
N GLN A 143 2.19 19.84 -2.65
CA GLN A 143 1.23 20.93 -2.54
C GLN A 143 0.22 20.96 -3.69
N GLY A 144 0.56 20.36 -4.82
CA GLY A 144 -0.26 20.31 -6.01
C GLY A 144 -0.87 18.93 -6.28
N ILE A 145 -1.04 18.67 -7.57
CA ILE A 145 -1.64 17.44 -8.09
C ILE A 145 -0.50 16.56 -8.60
N ASN A 146 -0.49 15.31 -8.14
CA ASN A 146 0.38 14.28 -8.67
C ASN A 146 -0.36 13.53 -9.78
N GLN A 147 0.38 13.10 -10.80
CA GLN A 147 -0.11 12.28 -11.88
C GLN A 147 0.61 10.93 -11.87
N LEU A 148 -0.17 9.86 -11.73
CA LEU A 148 0.27 8.49 -11.92
C LEU A 148 -0.16 8.05 -13.32
N VAL A 149 0.79 7.51 -14.09
CA VAL A 149 0.54 6.89 -15.39
C VAL A 149 1.07 5.46 -15.35
N VAL A 150 0.26 4.51 -15.80
CA VAL A 150 0.63 3.10 -15.91
C VAL A 150 0.34 2.63 -17.33
N ARG A 151 1.36 2.12 -18.01
CA ARG A 151 1.22 1.44 -19.30
C ARG A 151 1.33 -0.05 -19.05
N LEU A 152 0.36 -0.81 -19.55
CA LEU A 152 0.37 -2.27 -19.49
C LEU A 152 0.42 -2.86 -20.89
N ASP A 153 1.20 -3.91 -21.06
CA ASP A 153 1.30 -4.71 -22.28
C ASP A 153 1.15 -6.18 -21.91
N ASN A 154 0.10 -6.83 -22.42
CA ASN A 154 -0.18 -8.25 -22.20
C ASN A 154 0.06 -9.12 -23.45
N ARG A 155 0.73 -8.59 -24.49
CA ARG A 155 1.11 -9.37 -25.68
C ARG A 155 2.09 -10.48 -25.37
N ASP A 156 2.12 -11.46 -26.25
CA ASP A 156 3.04 -12.60 -26.13
C ASP A 156 4.50 -12.18 -26.27
N ASN A 157 5.32 -12.71 -25.37
CA ASN A 157 6.75 -12.42 -25.29
C ASN A 157 7.47 -13.59 -24.60
N PRO A 158 8.78 -13.77 -24.86
CA PRO A 158 9.55 -14.90 -24.33
C PRO A 158 10.00 -14.70 -22.86
N THR A 159 9.79 -13.52 -22.26
CA THR A 159 10.36 -13.16 -20.95
C THR A 159 9.41 -13.46 -19.80
N THR A 160 8.13 -13.11 -19.94
CA THR A 160 7.12 -13.28 -18.89
C THR A 160 6.29 -14.52 -19.18
N GLY A 161 6.23 -15.47 -18.26
CA GLY A 161 5.33 -16.63 -18.34
C GLY A 161 4.07 -16.44 -17.52
N PRO A 162 3.02 -17.25 -17.78
CA PRO A 162 2.91 -18.27 -18.82
C PRO A 162 2.42 -17.64 -20.15
N LYS A 163 3.13 -17.94 -21.25
CA LYS A 163 2.90 -17.44 -22.63
C LYS A 163 3.52 -18.45 -23.65
N PRO A 164 3.10 -18.49 -24.93
CA PRO A 164 2.05 -17.68 -25.57
C PRO A 164 0.64 -18.07 -25.12
N LEU A 165 -0.33 -17.17 -25.31
CA LEU A 165 -1.71 -17.36 -24.83
C LEU A 165 -2.41 -18.53 -25.55
N GLU A 166 -2.14 -18.71 -26.84
CA GLU A 166 -2.79 -19.71 -27.70
C GLU A 166 -2.60 -21.17 -27.24
N ILE A 167 -1.58 -21.45 -26.41
CA ILE A 167 -1.30 -22.79 -25.88
C ILE A 167 -1.76 -23.00 -24.43
N LEU A 168 -2.35 -21.99 -23.80
CA LEU A 168 -2.79 -22.06 -22.40
C LEU A 168 -4.22 -22.58 -22.28
N ASP A 169 -4.48 -23.34 -21.23
CA ASP A 169 -5.82 -23.80 -20.84
C ASP A 169 -6.52 -22.78 -19.90
N PHE A 170 -6.07 -21.53 -19.91
CA PHE A 170 -6.67 -20.43 -19.15
C PHE A 170 -6.34 -19.09 -19.80
N ASN A 171 -7.14 -18.09 -19.46
CA ASN A 171 -7.03 -16.73 -19.98
C ASN A 171 -6.15 -15.86 -19.06
N THR A 172 -5.33 -15.01 -19.67
CA THR A 172 -4.44 -14.05 -19.00
C THR A 172 -5.00 -12.63 -19.13
N TYR A 173 -6.07 -12.34 -18.38
CA TYR A 173 -6.75 -11.04 -18.42
C TYR A 173 -5.78 -9.89 -18.10
N GLY A 174 -5.69 -8.94 -19.04
CA GLY A 174 -4.88 -7.72 -18.92
C GLY A 174 -5.37 -6.79 -17.80
N GLY A 175 -4.63 -5.70 -17.57
CA GLY A 175 -5.10 -4.60 -16.73
C GLY A 175 -4.56 -4.61 -15.31
N ILE A 176 -4.97 -3.60 -14.54
CA ILE A 176 -4.72 -3.53 -13.09
C ILE A 176 -5.85 -4.31 -12.42
N TYR A 177 -5.70 -5.64 -12.37
CA TYR A 177 -6.78 -6.55 -11.99
C TYR A 177 -6.79 -6.91 -10.48
N ARG A 178 -5.95 -6.26 -9.67
CA ARG A 178 -5.95 -6.32 -8.20
C ARG A 178 -5.77 -4.93 -7.61
N ASN A 179 -5.86 -4.80 -6.30
CA ASN A 179 -5.87 -3.48 -5.65
C ASN A 179 -4.56 -2.72 -5.84
N VAL A 180 -4.68 -1.39 -5.81
CA VAL A 180 -3.57 -0.48 -5.64
C VAL A 180 -3.70 0.18 -4.27
N TRP A 181 -2.57 0.36 -3.59
CA TRP A 181 -2.50 1.01 -2.29
C TRP A 181 -1.50 2.15 -2.33
N LEU A 182 -1.89 3.30 -1.77
CA LEU A 182 -0.96 4.38 -1.46
C LEU A 182 -0.65 4.31 0.04
N SER A 183 0.63 4.28 0.40
CA SER A 183 1.07 4.24 1.79
C SER A 183 2.15 5.27 2.08
N SER A 184 2.26 5.68 3.35
CA SER A 184 3.31 6.59 3.79
C SER A 184 4.00 6.08 5.05
N LYS A 185 5.33 6.24 5.11
CA LYS A 185 6.14 5.82 6.25
C LYS A 185 7.02 6.96 6.76
N ALA A 186 7.28 6.99 8.07
CA ALA A 186 8.26 7.91 8.63
C ALA A 186 9.67 7.58 8.07
N PRO A 187 10.64 8.51 8.07
CA PRO A 187 11.99 8.23 7.57
C PRO A 187 12.67 7.02 8.25
N LEU A 188 12.52 6.86 9.56
CA LEU A 188 12.82 5.62 10.26
C LEU A 188 11.57 4.74 10.29
N HIS A 189 11.63 3.55 9.69
CA HIS A 189 10.47 2.67 9.60
C HIS A 189 10.83 1.20 9.37
N ILE A 190 9.86 0.32 9.61
CA ILE A 190 9.86 -1.07 9.15
C ILE A 190 9.68 -1.08 7.63
N THR A 191 10.57 -1.71 6.88
CA THR A 191 10.57 -1.65 5.41
C THR A 191 9.31 -2.28 4.81
N ASP A 192 8.99 -1.95 3.56
CA ASP A 192 7.98 -2.69 2.81
C ASP A 192 8.55 -4.08 2.40
N PRO A 193 7.79 -5.18 2.59
CA PRO A 193 8.31 -6.54 2.39
C PRO A 193 8.70 -6.85 0.95
N VAL A 194 8.08 -6.19 -0.04
CA VAL A 194 8.37 -6.38 -1.47
C VAL A 194 9.45 -5.40 -1.93
N TYR A 195 9.39 -4.14 -1.50
CA TYR A 195 10.32 -3.09 -1.96
C TYR A 195 11.76 -3.27 -1.43
N ALA A 196 11.93 -3.82 -0.23
CA ALA A 196 13.23 -3.84 0.45
C ALA A 196 14.29 -4.73 -0.24
N ASP A 197 13.87 -5.62 -1.14
CA ASP A 197 14.74 -6.57 -1.86
C ASP A 197 15.65 -7.38 -0.93
N GLN A 198 15.06 -7.94 0.14
CA GLN A 198 15.78 -8.72 1.15
C GLN A 198 15.44 -10.20 1.06
N GLU A 199 16.45 -11.06 1.24
CA GLU A 199 16.26 -12.51 1.35
C GLU A 199 15.33 -12.84 2.53
N ALA A 200 14.36 -13.72 2.28
CA ALA A 200 13.30 -14.05 3.22
C ALA A 200 12.53 -12.81 3.73
N SER A 201 12.25 -11.87 2.82
CA SER A 201 11.41 -10.68 3.01
C SER A 201 12.05 -9.53 3.79
N GLY A 202 11.75 -8.30 3.33
CA GLY A 202 11.77 -7.11 4.18
C GLY A 202 10.56 -7.08 5.13
N GLY A 203 10.34 -5.94 5.79
CA GLY A 203 9.22 -5.79 6.71
C GLY A 203 9.31 -6.72 7.92
N ILE A 204 8.25 -7.49 8.18
CA ILE A 204 8.20 -8.46 9.28
C ILE A 204 8.04 -9.85 8.69
N PHE A 205 8.97 -10.75 9.03
CA PHE A 205 8.91 -12.16 8.66
C PHE A 205 8.82 -13.00 9.93
N VAL A 206 7.81 -13.88 10.00
CA VAL A 206 7.53 -14.71 11.17
C VAL A 206 7.73 -16.18 10.81
N SER A 207 8.44 -16.92 11.65
CA SER A 207 8.60 -18.36 11.54
C SER A 207 8.38 -19.05 12.89
N TYR A 208 8.20 -20.37 12.85
CA TYR A 208 7.87 -21.18 14.02
C TYR A 208 8.86 -22.34 14.15
N PRO A 209 10.06 -22.09 14.69
CA PRO A 209 11.11 -23.12 14.76
C PRO A 209 10.75 -24.31 15.66
N GLU A 210 9.86 -24.12 16.63
CA GLU A 210 9.35 -25.18 17.50
C GLU A 210 7.85 -24.99 17.72
N VAL A 211 7.06 -26.04 17.46
CA VAL A 211 5.61 -26.06 17.69
C VAL A 211 5.18 -27.42 18.20
N ASN A 212 4.56 -27.45 19.37
CA ASN A 212 3.91 -28.62 19.95
C ASN A 212 2.68 -28.18 20.78
N LEU A 213 1.99 -29.14 21.41
CA LEU A 213 0.77 -28.85 22.18
C LEU A 213 1.01 -28.03 23.46
N SER A 214 2.21 -28.07 24.03
CA SER A 214 2.57 -27.35 25.27
C SER A 214 3.29 -26.03 25.02
N SER A 215 3.95 -25.86 23.88
CA SER A 215 4.69 -24.64 23.56
C SER A 215 4.84 -24.40 22.06
N ALA A 216 4.89 -23.12 21.70
CA ALA A 216 5.34 -22.65 20.40
C ALA A 216 6.34 -21.50 20.55
N THR A 217 7.41 -21.54 19.76
CA THR A 217 8.34 -20.43 19.61
C THR A 217 7.94 -19.64 18.36
N VAL A 218 7.68 -18.35 18.53
CA VAL A 218 7.41 -17.40 17.44
C VAL A 218 8.68 -16.58 17.20
N ALA A 219 9.43 -16.93 16.17
CA ALA A 219 10.62 -16.20 15.76
C ALA A 219 10.22 -15.07 14.81
N ILE A 220 10.66 -13.85 15.11
CA ILE A 220 10.26 -12.62 14.44
C ILE A 220 11.51 -11.94 13.91
N LYS A 221 11.60 -11.82 12.59
CA LYS A 221 12.60 -10.98 11.90
C LYS A 221 11.94 -9.67 11.51
N THR A 222 12.42 -8.55 12.04
CA THR A 222 11.95 -7.21 11.69
C THR A 222 13.05 -6.46 10.96
N HIS A 223 12.80 -6.11 9.69
CA HIS A 223 13.71 -5.34 8.86
C HIS A 223 13.36 -3.85 8.95
N MET A 224 14.31 -3.02 9.35
CA MET A 224 14.14 -1.58 9.51
C MET A 224 15.18 -0.81 8.71
N VAL A 225 14.81 0.39 8.30
CA VAL A 225 15.69 1.34 7.61
C VAL A 225 15.59 2.73 8.23
N ASN A 226 16.70 3.45 8.27
CA ASN A 226 16.74 4.86 8.63
C ASN A 226 17.07 5.71 7.39
N GLU A 227 16.04 6.25 6.75
CA GLU A 227 16.20 7.16 5.60
C GLU A 227 16.21 8.65 6.00
N SER A 228 16.44 8.95 7.29
CA SER A 228 16.63 10.33 7.75
C SER A 228 18.08 10.79 7.56
N SER A 229 18.33 12.09 7.77
CA SER A 229 19.67 12.68 7.66
C SER A 229 20.51 12.57 8.93
N ARG A 230 20.05 11.86 9.96
CA ARG A 230 20.75 11.70 11.25
C ARG A 230 20.61 10.27 11.78
N SER A 231 21.47 9.89 12.71
CA SER A 231 21.27 8.65 13.45
C SER A 231 20.00 8.74 14.28
N GLU A 232 19.18 7.70 14.22
CA GLU A 232 17.93 7.62 14.98
C GLU A 232 17.99 6.42 15.92
N ALA A 233 17.60 6.65 17.18
CA ALA A 233 17.52 5.61 18.19
C ALA A 233 16.07 5.15 18.39
N PHE A 234 15.86 3.85 18.53
CA PHE A 234 14.52 3.27 18.60
C PHE A 234 14.50 2.01 19.46
N LYS A 235 13.29 1.47 19.67
CA LYS A 235 13.04 0.17 20.30
C LYS A 235 11.99 -0.54 19.45
N ILE A 236 12.13 -1.86 19.35
CA ILE A 236 11.12 -2.71 18.71
C ILE A 236 10.24 -3.31 19.81
N ILE A 237 8.93 -3.19 19.65
CA ILE A 237 7.93 -3.71 20.58
C ILE A 237 7.04 -4.68 19.80
N HIS A 238 6.96 -5.92 20.27
CA HIS A 238 6.04 -6.91 19.72
C HIS A 238 4.87 -7.12 20.68
N SER A 239 3.65 -7.11 20.15
CA SER A 239 2.42 -7.42 20.88
C SER A 239 1.68 -8.52 20.13
N LEU A 240 1.52 -9.68 20.77
CA LEU A 240 0.84 -10.84 20.21
C LEU A 240 -0.57 -10.91 20.79
N TYR A 241 -1.56 -10.90 19.91
CA TYR A 241 -2.97 -10.95 20.27
C TYR A 241 -3.65 -12.20 19.75
N LYS A 242 -4.73 -12.58 20.44
CA LYS A 242 -5.71 -13.55 19.98
C LYS A 242 -7.08 -12.89 20.04
N GLY A 243 -7.65 -12.57 18.88
CA GLY A 243 -8.76 -11.61 18.83
C GLY A 243 -8.31 -10.28 19.42
N GLU A 244 -9.07 -9.74 20.38
CA GLU A 244 -8.72 -8.49 21.08
C GLU A 244 -7.84 -8.71 22.32
N GLN A 245 -7.61 -9.97 22.73
CA GLN A 245 -6.85 -10.28 23.93
C GLN A 245 -5.35 -10.21 23.66
N LEU A 246 -4.63 -9.37 24.40
CA LEU A 246 -3.16 -9.39 24.43
C LEU A 246 -2.67 -10.64 25.17
N ILE A 247 -1.98 -11.52 24.45
CA ILE A 247 -1.42 -12.76 24.96
C ILE A 247 -0.01 -12.55 25.50
N GLN A 248 0.81 -11.80 24.76
CA GLN A 248 2.19 -11.55 25.12
C GLN A 248 2.66 -10.21 24.58
N LYS A 249 3.56 -9.56 25.31
CA LYS A 249 4.23 -8.33 24.86
C LYS A 249 5.71 -8.40 25.18
N SER A 250 6.55 -8.09 24.21
CA SER A 250 7.99 -7.92 24.42
C SER A 250 8.42 -6.50 24.07
N ARG A 251 9.48 -6.05 24.73
CA ARG A 251 10.12 -4.76 24.47
C ARG A 251 11.61 -5.00 24.32
N GLY A 252 12.13 -4.71 23.14
CA GLY A 252 13.55 -4.82 22.86
C GLY A 252 14.40 -3.77 23.58
N GLU A 253 15.71 -4.00 23.54
CA GLU A 253 16.73 -3.04 23.95
C GLU A 253 16.70 -1.78 23.06
N GLN A 254 17.39 -0.74 23.49
CA GLN A 254 17.58 0.44 22.65
C GLN A 254 18.56 0.12 21.52
N LEU A 255 18.11 0.38 20.29
CA LEU A 255 18.85 0.19 19.05
C LEU A 255 19.10 1.55 18.40
N SER A 256 19.97 1.58 17.39
CA SER A 256 20.19 2.75 16.56
C SER A 256 20.55 2.34 15.15
N LEU A 257 20.11 3.15 14.17
CA LEU A 257 20.55 3.06 12.79
C LEU A 257 21.13 4.41 12.37
N SER A 258 22.25 4.38 11.66
CA SER A 258 22.89 5.54 11.03
C SER A 258 22.08 6.04 9.83
N PRO A 259 22.31 7.26 9.34
CA PRO A 259 21.67 7.74 8.11
C PRO A 259 21.92 6.78 6.93
N GLY A 260 20.86 6.34 6.27
CA GLY A 260 20.91 5.42 5.14
C GLY A 260 21.18 3.96 5.50
N GLU A 261 21.26 3.62 6.79
CA GLU A 261 21.49 2.23 7.24
C GLU A 261 20.17 1.47 7.35
N ASP A 262 20.20 0.21 6.94
CA ASP A 262 19.15 -0.79 7.19
C ASP A 262 19.72 -2.03 7.89
N ALA A 263 18.86 -2.71 8.65
CA ALA A 263 19.23 -3.94 9.35
C ALA A 263 18.01 -4.82 9.69
N ALA A 264 18.27 -6.12 9.82
CA ALA A 264 17.33 -7.10 10.36
C ALA A 264 17.57 -7.35 11.85
N PHE A 265 16.49 -7.30 12.64
CA PHE A 265 16.50 -7.58 14.07
C PHE A 265 15.71 -8.85 14.34
N LEU A 266 16.29 -9.76 15.14
CA LEU A 266 15.70 -11.05 15.49
C LEU A 266 15.21 -11.03 16.93
N ASN A 267 13.95 -11.40 17.12
CA ASN A 267 13.30 -11.53 18.41
C ASN A 267 12.52 -12.83 18.49
N GLU A 268 12.32 -13.33 19.70
CA GLU A 268 11.50 -14.52 19.94
C GLU A 268 10.43 -14.24 21.00
N LEU A 269 9.24 -14.78 20.76
CA LEU A 269 8.18 -14.90 21.76
C LEU A 269 7.93 -16.38 22.01
N LYS A 270 7.79 -16.76 23.28
CA LYS A 270 7.40 -18.12 23.68
C LYS A 270 5.95 -18.11 24.15
N LEU A 271 5.14 -18.90 23.46
CA LEU A 271 3.73 -19.10 23.78
C LEU A 271 3.57 -20.47 24.46
N GLU A 272 3.00 -20.47 25.66
CA GLU A 272 2.61 -21.69 26.38
C GLU A 272 1.19 -22.12 25.98
N ASP A 273 0.97 -23.42 25.90
CA ASP A 273 -0.31 -24.06 25.52
C ASP A 273 -0.97 -23.38 24.29
N PRO A 274 -0.27 -23.32 23.14
CA PRO A 274 -0.76 -22.59 21.97
C PRO A 274 -2.00 -23.25 21.37
N GLU A 275 -2.96 -22.42 20.95
CA GLU A 275 -4.06 -22.92 20.11
C GLU A 275 -3.56 -23.06 18.67
N LEU A 276 -3.29 -24.30 18.26
CA LEU A 276 -2.70 -24.60 16.96
C LEU A 276 -3.68 -24.37 15.81
N TRP A 277 -3.19 -23.82 14.70
CA TRP A 277 -3.96 -23.68 13.49
C TRP A 277 -4.17 -25.03 12.79
N SER A 278 -5.40 -25.30 12.36
CA SER A 278 -5.73 -26.36 11.41
C SER A 278 -6.93 -25.93 10.55
N PRO A 279 -7.21 -26.60 9.42
CA PRO A 279 -8.42 -26.32 8.65
C PRO A 279 -9.73 -26.48 9.45
N GLN A 280 -9.75 -27.35 10.46
CA GLN A 280 -10.90 -27.54 11.34
C GLN A 280 -10.97 -26.48 12.44
N TYR A 281 -9.81 -26.02 12.92
CA TYR A 281 -9.66 -25.07 14.01
C TYR A 281 -8.67 -23.96 13.58
N PRO A 282 -9.12 -22.96 12.81
CA PRO A 282 -8.24 -21.97 12.20
C PRO A 282 -7.86 -20.87 13.21
N HIS A 283 -7.26 -21.24 14.33
CA HIS A 283 -6.79 -20.30 15.34
C HIS A 283 -5.71 -19.39 14.76
N LEU A 284 -5.94 -18.08 14.83
CA LEU A 284 -5.02 -17.06 14.34
C LEU A 284 -4.61 -16.14 15.48
N TYR A 285 -3.34 -15.80 15.48
CA TYR A 285 -2.76 -14.78 16.35
C TYR A 285 -2.36 -13.58 15.48
N LEU A 286 -2.58 -12.37 15.99
CA LEU A 286 -2.14 -11.12 15.36
C LEU A 286 -0.86 -10.66 16.05
N LEU A 287 0.22 -10.54 15.28
CA LEU A 287 1.45 -9.91 15.73
C LEU A 287 1.45 -8.43 15.29
N GLU A 288 1.45 -7.52 16.25
CA GLU A 288 1.72 -6.10 16.02
C GLU A 288 3.17 -5.79 16.39
N THR A 289 3.87 -5.07 15.52
CA THR A 289 5.23 -4.57 15.77
C THR A 289 5.25 -3.06 15.63
N ALA A 290 5.79 -2.37 16.65
CA ALA A 290 5.91 -0.92 16.72
C ALA A 290 7.32 -0.48 17.16
#